data_AF-A0A1W1EC93-F1
#
_entry.id   AF-A0A1W1EC93-F1
#
_cell.length_a   1.000
_cell.length_b   1.000
_cell.length_c   1.000
_cell.angle_alpha   90.00
_cell.angle_beta   90.00
_cell.angle_gamma   90.00
#
_symmetry.space_group_name_H-M   'P 1'
#
loop_
_entity.id
_entity.type
_entity.pdbx_description
1 polymer ?
#
loop_
_entity_poly.entity_id
_entity_poly.type
_entity_poly.pdbx_seq_one_letter_code
_entity_poly.pdbx_strand_id
1 'polypeptide(L)' 'MCRVFNITDIAPFDLMRWGKDATYDVFSEEYNKRFNANIEILEAQLSFIKNGIRVSIITSRKI' A
#
# COMPACT_ATOMS: atom_id res chain seq x y z
N MET A 1 14.68 4.77 3.68
CA MET A 1 13.96 4.86 4.98
C MET A 1 12.66 4.08 4.79
N CYS A 2 12.45 2.99 5.52
CA CYS A 2 11.27 2.14 5.35
C CYS A 2 10.06 2.78 6.04
N ARG A 3 8.93 2.93 5.35
CA ARG A 3 7.68 3.44 5.94
C ARG A 3 6.63 2.35 5.97
N VAL A 4 6.07 2.10 7.15
CA VAL A 4 5.12 1.01 7.38
C VAL A 4 3.76 1.58 7.76
N PHE A 5 2.70 1.07 7.13
CA PHE A 5 1.32 1.42 7.45
C PHE A 5 0.40 0.20 7.30
N ASN A 6 -0.80 0.26 7.89
CA ASN A 6 -1.79 -0.80 7.81
C ASN A 6 -3.02 -0.29 7.05
N ILE A 7 -3.54 -1.13 6.17
CA ILE A 7 -4.85 -0.95 5.53
C ILE A 7 -5.78 -2.00 6.11
N THR A 8 -6.84 -1.56 6.78
CA THR A 8 -7.86 -2.43 7.38
C THR A 8 -9.05 -2.56 6.45
N ASP A 9 -9.90 -3.55 6.70
CA ASP A 9 -11.19 -3.73 6.02
C ASP A 9 -11.07 -3.98 4.50
N ILE A 10 -9.86 -4.31 4.04
CA ILE A 10 -9.62 -4.87 2.71
C ILE A 10 -9.62 -6.39 2.81
N ALA A 11 -10.41 -7.04 1.93
CA ALA A 11 -10.29 -8.46 1.72
C ALA A 11 -8.97 -8.75 0.97
N PRO A 12 -8.06 -9.56 1.54
CA PRO A 12 -6.83 -10.01 0.88
C PRO A 12 -7.01 -10.49 -0.57
N PHE A 13 -8.14 -11.12 -0.84
CA PHE A 13 -8.48 -11.68 -2.13
C PHE A 13 -8.74 -10.60 -3.20
N ASP A 14 -9.30 -9.46 -2.82
CA ASP A 14 -9.60 -8.37 -3.75
C ASP A 14 -8.30 -7.74 -4.29
N LEU A 15 -7.29 -7.57 -3.42
CA LEU A 15 -5.97 -7.10 -3.84
C LEU A 15 -5.30 -8.06 -4.81
N MET A 16 -5.39 -9.37 -4.58
CA MET A 16 -4.86 -10.36 -5.51
C MET A 16 -5.60 -10.35 -6.86
N ARG A 17 -6.88 -9.97 -6.86
CA ARG A 17 -7.72 -9.91 -8.07
C ARG A 17 -7.41 -8.70 -8.96
N TRP A 18 -6.98 -7.58 -8.39
CA TRP A 18 -6.78 -6.33 -9.12
C TRP A 18 -5.56 -6.35 -10.06
N GLY A 19 -4.67 -7.32 -9.91
CA GLY A 19 -3.41 -7.34 -10.64
C GLY A 19 -2.40 -6.36 -10.03
N LYS A 20 -1.15 -6.45 -10.48
CA LYS A 20 -0.03 -5.74 -9.87
C LYS A 20 -0.25 -4.23 -9.88
N ASP A 21 -0.50 -3.64 -11.04
CA ASP A 21 -0.51 -2.18 -11.20
C ASP A 21 -1.64 -1.52 -10.40
N ALA A 22 -2.87 -2.02 -10.52
CA ALA A 22 -4.01 -1.49 -9.76
C ALA A 22 -3.84 -1.66 -8.24
N THR A 23 -3.11 -2.68 -7.80
CA THR A 23 -2.76 -2.84 -6.38
C THR A 23 -1.83 -1.72 -5.89
N TYR A 24 -0.83 -1.34 -6.68
CA TYR A 24 0.07 -0.22 -6.35
C TYR A 24 -0.66 1.12 -6.36
N ASP A 25 -1.64 1.31 -7.25
CA ASP A 25 -2.47 2.52 -7.29
C ASP A 25 -3.26 2.68 -5.99
N VAL A 26 -3.94 1.62 -5.53
CA VAL A 26 -4.68 1.64 -4.25
C VAL A 26 -3.75 1.94 -3.08
N PHE A 27 -2.57 1.31 -3.04
CA PHE A 27 -1.61 1.58 -1.96
C PHE A 27 -1.11 3.02 -1.99
N SER A 28 -0.84 3.57 -3.18
CA SER A 28 -0.39 4.95 -3.33
C SER A 28 -1.48 5.92 -2.90
N GLU A 29 -2.74 5.69 -3.29
CA GLU A 29 -3.88 6.52 -2.88
C GLU A 29 -4.06 6.52 -1.35
N GLU A 30 -4.11 5.34 -0.73
CA GLU A 30 -4.28 5.22 0.73
C GLU A 30 -3.09 5.81 1.51
N TYR A 31 -1.88 5.64 0.99
CA TYR A 31 -0.70 6.23 1.59
C TYR A 31 -0.70 7.76 1.45
N ASN A 32 -1.08 8.29 0.29
CA ASN A 32 -1.18 9.74 0.05
C ASN A 32 -2.24 10.38 0.95
N LYS A 33 -3.40 9.72 1.15
CA LYS A 33 -4.42 10.14 2.12
C LYS A 33 -3.86 10.17 3.55
N ARG A 34 -3.15 9.11 3.96
CA ARG A 34 -2.69 8.95 5.34
C ARG A 34 -1.55 9.88 5.74
N PHE A 35 -0.67 10.22 4.78
CA PHE A 35 0.52 11.04 5.03
C PHE A 35 0.43 12.44 4.39
N ASN A 36 -0.68 12.78 3.74
CA ASN A 36 -0.91 14.03 3.02
C ASN A 36 0.30 14.43 2.14
N ALA A 37 0.75 13.49 1.32
CA ALA A 37 1.90 13.65 0.44
C ALA A 37 1.58 13.01 -0.90
N ASN A 38 2.12 13.54 -2.00
CA ASN A 38 2.02 12.90 -3.31
C ASN A 38 3.22 11.98 -3.50
N ILE A 39 3.03 10.71 -3.17
CA ILE A 39 4.08 9.72 -3.15
C ILE A 39 3.69 8.56 -4.06
N GLU A 40 4.63 8.20 -4.93
CA GLU A 40 4.57 7.01 -5.75
C GLU A 40 5.30 5.87 -5.03
N ILE A 41 4.60 4.75 -4.82
CA ILE A 41 5.16 3.54 -4.21
C ILE A 41 5.82 2.71 -5.31
N LEU A 42 7.16 2.65 -5.30
CA LEU A 42 7.91 1.85 -6.28
C LEU A 42 7.97 0.37 -5.87
N GLU A 43 8.12 0.12 -4.56
CA GLU A 43 8.22 -1.21 -4.01
C GLU A 43 7.59 -1.28 -2.62
N ALA A 44 6.78 -2.31 -2.41
CA ALA A 44 6.09 -2.57 -1.17
C ALA A 44 6.16 -4.05 -0.81
N GLN A 45 6.40 -4.34 0.46
CA GLN A 45 6.27 -5.66 1.04
C GLN A 45 4.94 -5.76 1.79
N LEU A 46 4.17 -6.81 1.50
CA LEU A 46 2.85 -7.04 2.08
C LEU A 46 2.91 -8.12 3.15
N SER A 47 2.16 -7.92 4.23
CA SER A 47 1.96 -8.93 5.28
C SER A 47 0.51 -8.96 5.70
N PHE A 48 -0.14 -10.10 5.58
CA PHE A 48 -1.54 -10.25 5.98
C PHE A 48 -1.68 -10.18 7.50
N ILE A 49 -2.68 -9.43 7.95
CA ILE A 49 -3.08 -9.32 9.36
C ILE A 49 -4.56 -9.71 9.47
N LYS A 50 -5.03 -9.97 10.71
CA LYS A 50 -6.36 -10.55 10.98
C LYS A 50 -7.52 -9.91 10.20
N ASN A 51 -7.47 -8.58 9.98
CA ASN A 51 -8.50 -7.81 9.28
C ASN A 51 -7.93 -6.87 8.19
N GLY A 52 -6.88 -7.29 7.48
CA GLY A 52 -6.32 -6.44 6.41
C GLY A 52 -4.87 -6.77 6.06
N ILE A 53 -4.13 -5.75 5.63
CA ILE A 53 -2.74 -5.89 5.19
C ILE A 53 -1.86 -4.80 5.80
N ARG A 54 -0.69 -5.21 6.26
CA ARG A 54 0.43 -4.33 6.57
C ARG A 54 1.29 -4.14 5.33
N VAL A 55 1.49 -2.90 4.95
CA VAL A 55 2.28 -2.48 3.78
C VAL A 55 3.55 -1.80 4.28
N SER A 56 4.69 -2.30 3.82
CA SER A 56 6.01 -1.78 4.14
C SER A 56 6.65 -1.25 2.86
N ILE A 57 6.77 0.07 2.74
CA ILE A 57 7.35 0.72 1.56
C ILE A 57 8.87 0.73 1.70
N ILE A 58 9.53 0.08 0.75
CA ILE A 58 10.99 0.00 0.67
C ILE A 58 11.54 1.24 -0.02
N THR A 59 10.87 1.67 -1.09
CA THR A 59 11.27 2.84 -1.90
C THR A 59 10.06 3.67 -2.31
N SER A 60 10.14 4.98 -2.12
CA SER A 60 9.08 5.92 -2.49
C SER A 60 9.67 7.18 -3.11
N ARG A 61 9.09 7.70 -4.20
CA ARG A 61 9.43 9.02 -4.73
C ARG A 61 8.37 10.04 -4.32
N LYS A 62 8.82 11.21 -3.87
CA LYS A 62 7.95 12.37 -3.68
C LYS A 62 7.93 13.12 -5.01
N ILE A 63 6.74 13.31 -5.57
CA ILE A 63 6.53 14.12 -6.77
C ILE A 63 6.17 15.55 -6.35
#